data_AF-A0A158PQ23-F1
#
_entry.id   AF-A0A158PQ23-F1
#
_cell.length_a   1.000
_cell.length_b   1.000
_cell.length_c   1.000
_cell.angle_alpha   90.00
_cell.angle_beta   90.00
_cell.angle_gamma   90.00
#
_symmetry.space_group_name_H-M   'P 1'
#
loop_
_entity.id
_entity.type
_entity.pdbx_description
1 polymer ?
#
loop_
_entity_poly.entity_id
_entity_poly.type
_entity_poly.pdbx_seq_one_letter_code
_entity_poly.pdbx_strand_id
1 'polypeptide(L)'
;MGIGRMRRVQQWLLFARQWHLVDATGQDVWLLGKKVANFLAGKHKPIYHPFTDCGDHVVVINCKNVAMHGFNWKNQRFFFDKEMPKSKVEYPAWQIQDFDPCRIMHMTVYKGLDHNQLRKRLIERLHLFADDQIPTFVRKNIGNQMEQVQRVAKRSDEYTAEERAKFPRLFKFGENHFVDWERPVEDPGHRRTIYNVPDVPSFSRSRYSHDSS
;
A
#
# COMPACT_ATOMS: atom_id res chain seq x y z
N MET A 1 -43.18 -32.45 -10.35
CA MET A 1 -42.71 -31.07 -10.11
C MET A 1 -41.79 -30.65 -11.25
N GLY A 2 -42.27 -29.81 -12.17
CA GLY A 2 -41.51 -29.37 -13.32
C GLY A 2 -40.30 -28.52 -12.90
N ILE A 3 -39.11 -28.95 -13.29
CA ILE A 3 -37.86 -28.19 -13.13
C ILE A 3 -38.04 -26.85 -13.87
N GLY A 4 -38.21 -25.76 -13.12
CA GLY A 4 -38.54 -24.45 -13.67
C GLY A 4 -37.51 -23.96 -14.70
N ARG A 5 -37.99 -23.34 -15.78
CA ARG A 5 -37.23 -22.79 -16.92
C ARG A 5 -36.04 -21.87 -16.51
N MET A 6 -36.03 -21.38 -15.28
CA MET A 6 -35.04 -20.45 -14.73
C MET A 6 -33.89 -21.09 -13.93
N ARG A 7 -33.90 -22.40 -13.65
CA ARG A 7 -32.84 -23.04 -12.85
C ARG A 7 -31.44 -22.85 -13.44
N ARG A 8 -31.33 -22.89 -14.78
CA ARG A 8 -30.06 -22.61 -15.49
C ARG A 8 -29.57 -21.19 -15.22
N VAL A 9 -30.46 -20.21 -15.29
CA VAL A 9 -30.12 -18.79 -15.07
C VAL A 9 -29.71 -18.57 -13.61
N GLN A 10 -30.41 -19.17 -12.67
CA GLN A 10 -30.07 -19.12 -11.25
C GLN A 10 -28.68 -19.72 -10.98
N GLN A 11 -28.39 -20.89 -11.56
CA GLN A 11 -27.07 -21.51 -11.45
C GLN A 11 -25.97 -20.63 -12.08
N TRP A 12 -26.22 -20.08 -13.26
CA TRP A 12 -25.27 -19.19 -13.94
C TRP A 12 -24.97 -17.94 -13.11
N LEU A 13 -26.01 -17.29 -12.56
CA LEU A 13 -25.85 -16.13 -11.69
C LEU A 13 -25.08 -16.45 -10.41
N LEU A 14 -25.34 -17.63 -9.82
CA LEU A 14 -24.70 -18.06 -8.58
C LEU A 14 -23.17 -18.26 -8.74
N PHE A 15 -22.76 -18.81 -9.88
CA PHE A 15 -21.34 -19.06 -10.21
C PHE A 15 -20.72 -17.98 -11.11
N ALA A 16 -21.42 -16.87 -11.34
CA ALA A 16 -20.89 -15.76 -12.11
C ALA A 16 -19.63 -15.20 -11.42
N ARG A 17 -18.65 -14.84 -12.24
CA ARG A 17 -17.41 -14.22 -11.78
C ARG A 17 -17.56 -12.70 -11.82
N GLN A 18 -17.35 -12.07 -10.69
CA GLN A 18 -17.36 -10.62 -10.57
C GLN A 18 -15.95 -10.06 -10.72
N TRP A 19 -15.87 -8.76 -11.03
CA TRP A 19 -14.61 -8.02 -11.08
C TRP A 19 -14.60 -7.01 -9.95
N HIS A 20 -13.59 -7.14 -9.09
CA HIS A 20 -13.40 -6.32 -7.91
C HIS A 20 -12.20 -5.40 -8.10
N LEU A 21 -12.34 -4.13 -7.71
CA LEU A 21 -11.26 -3.15 -7.70
C LEU A 21 -10.77 -2.90 -6.27
N VAL A 22 -9.45 -2.87 -6.08
CA VAL A 22 -8.77 -2.63 -4.81
C VAL A 22 -7.70 -1.57 -5.02
N ASP A 23 -7.69 -0.55 -4.16
CA ASP A 23 -6.57 0.40 -4.06
C ASP A 23 -5.57 -0.08 -3.00
N ALA A 24 -4.32 -0.27 -3.40
CA ALA A 24 -3.25 -0.71 -2.51
C ALA A 24 -2.54 0.44 -1.78
N THR A 25 -2.91 1.70 -2.03
CA THR A 25 -2.25 2.87 -1.46
C THR A 25 -2.31 2.85 0.06
N GLY A 26 -1.13 2.84 0.69
CA GLY A 26 -1.01 2.83 2.14
C GLY A 26 -1.65 1.62 2.80
N GLN A 27 -1.80 0.49 2.09
CA GLN A 27 -2.31 -0.79 2.61
C GLN A 27 -1.17 -1.76 2.93
N ASP A 28 -1.28 -2.55 4.00
CA ASP A 28 -0.28 -3.56 4.33
C ASP A 28 -0.34 -4.72 3.34
N VAL A 29 0.79 -5.04 2.71
CA VAL A 29 0.89 -6.08 1.67
C VAL A 29 0.35 -7.41 2.15
N TRP A 30 0.66 -7.83 3.38
CA TRP A 30 0.34 -9.16 3.87
C TRP A 30 -1.16 -9.30 4.14
N LEU A 31 -1.73 -8.29 4.79
CA LEU A 31 -3.16 -8.24 5.06
C LEU A 31 -3.97 -8.11 3.76
N LEU A 32 -3.54 -7.22 2.86
CA LEU A 32 -4.18 -7.03 1.56
C LEU A 32 -4.09 -8.30 0.70
N GLY A 33 -2.91 -8.89 0.61
CA GLY A 33 -2.66 -10.10 -0.17
C GLY A 33 -3.49 -11.28 0.30
N LYS A 34 -3.66 -11.46 1.62
CA LYS A 34 -4.56 -12.48 2.18
C LYS A 34 -6.02 -12.23 1.81
N LYS A 35 -6.48 -10.97 1.88
CA LYS A 35 -7.86 -10.62 1.48
C LYS A 35 -8.06 -10.89 -0.01
N VAL A 36 -7.15 -10.44 -0.87
CA VAL A 36 -7.20 -10.67 -2.32
C VAL A 36 -7.19 -12.17 -2.64
N ALA A 37 -6.33 -12.97 -2.00
CA ALA A 37 -6.30 -14.42 -2.19
C ALA A 37 -7.65 -15.10 -1.84
N ASN A 38 -8.34 -14.65 -0.79
CA ASN A 38 -9.67 -15.16 -0.44
C ASN A 38 -10.72 -14.81 -1.50
N PHE A 39 -10.63 -13.65 -2.14
CA PHE A 39 -11.51 -13.27 -3.24
C PHE A 39 -11.24 -14.09 -4.50
N LEU A 40 -9.97 -14.27 -4.85
CA LEU A 40 -9.54 -15.13 -5.96
C LEU A 40 -9.97 -16.59 -5.75
N ALA A 41 -9.91 -17.11 -4.53
CA ALA A 41 -10.36 -18.47 -4.21
C ALA A 41 -11.90 -18.61 -4.12
N GLY A 42 -12.64 -17.50 -4.03
CA GLY A 42 -14.09 -17.50 -3.84
C GLY A 42 -14.54 -17.73 -2.39
N LYS A 43 -13.62 -17.75 -1.41
CA LYS A 43 -13.90 -17.97 0.03
C LYS A 43 -14.83 -16.91 0.65
N HIS A 44 -14.98 -15.76 0.00
CA HIS A 44 -15.91 -14.71 0.40
C HIS A 44 -17.37 -15.03 0.05
N LYS A 45 -17.62 -15.96 -0.88
CA LYS A 45 -18.97 -16.39 -1.25
C LYS A 45 -19.40 -17.54 -0.34
N PRO A 46 -20.66 -17.56 0.16
CA PRO A 46 -21.17 -18.63 1.01
C PRO A 46 -21.27 -19.98 0.29
N ILE A 47 -21.21 -19.98 -1.05
CA ILE A 47 -21.23 -21.17 -1.90
C ILE A 47 -19.85 -21.84 -2.07
N TYR A 48 -18.82 -21.34 -1.38
CA TYR A 48 -17.47 -21.85 -1.50
C TYR A 48 -17.38 -23.34 -1.16
N HIS A 49 -16.76 -24.10 -2.06
CA HIS A 49 -16.39 -25.49 -1.83
C HIS A 49 -14.99 -25.74 -2.39
N PRO A 50 -14.08 -26.46 -1.71
CA PRO A 50 -12.70 -26.65 -2.17
C PRO A 50 -12.55 -27.25 -3.58
N PHE A 51 -13.51 -28.08 -4.01
CA PHE A 51 -13.51 -28.67 -5.37
C PHE A 51 -14.16 -27.79 -6.44
N THR A 52 -14.83 -26.70 -6.07
CA THR A 52 -15.58 -25.86 -7.01
C THR A 52 -14.87 -24.53 -7.23
N ASP A 53 -14.58 -24.21 -8.47
CA ASP A 53 -13.99 -22.94 -8.87
C ASP A 53 -15.06 -21.83 -8.92
N CYS A 54 -15.19 -21.08 -7.83
CA CYS A 54 -16.14 -19.96 -7.67
C CYS A 54 -15.46 -18.60 -7.48
N GLY A 55 -14.16 -18.53 -7.79
CA GLY A 55 -13.30 -17.36 -7.63
C GLY A 55 -13.62 -16.21 -8.59
N ASP A 56 -13.32 -14.99 -8.14
CA ASP A 56 -13.56 -13.76 -8.89
C ASP A 56 -12.27 -13.16 -9.48
N HIS A 57 -12.42 -12.15 -10.33
CA HIS A 57 -11.31 -11.32 -10.81
C HIS A 57 -11.05 -10.21 -9.81
N VAL A 58 -9.77 -9.96 -9.53
CA VAL A 58 -9.35 -8.88 -8.64
C VAL A 58 -8.35 -8.00 -9.36
N VAL A 59 -8.66 -6.72 -9.44
CA VAL A 59 -7.83 -5.67 -10.01
C VAL A 59 -7.27 -4.86 -8.84
N VAL A 60 -5.95 -4.81 -8.72
CA VAL A 60 -5.24 -4.01 -7.72
C VAL A 60 -4.52 -2.87 -8.41
N ILE A 61 -4.81 -1.64 -7.99
CA ILE A 61 -4.15 -0.42 -8.48
C ILE A 61 -3.21 0.15 -7.43
N ASN A 62 -2.34 1.05 -7.86
CA ASN A 62 -1.36 1.74 -7.00
C ASN A 62 -0.45 0.75 -6.22
N CYS A 63 -0.10 -0.37 -6.86
CA CYS A 63 0.81 -1.36 -6.28
C CYS A 63 2.20 -0.78 -5.97
N LYS A 64 2.57 0.38 -6.52
CA LYS A 64 3.80 1.08 -6.12
C LYS A 64 3.76 1.60 -4.68
N ASN A 65 2.58 1.96 -4.18
CA ASN A 65 2.38 2.68 -2.92
C ASN A 65 1.92 1.78 -1.76
N VAL A 66 2.23 0.48 -1.81
CA VAL A 66 1.90 -0.43 -0.71
C VAL A 66 2.72 -0.08 0.53
N ALA A 67 2.20 -0.42 1.69
CA ALA A 67 2.92 -0.33 2.95
C ALA A 67 3.36 -1.71 3.43
N MET A 68 4.47 -1.76 4.17
CA MET A 68 4.80 -2.90 5.03
C MET A 68 5.01 -2.39 6.44
N HIS A 69 4.66 -3.20 7.42
CA HIS A 69 4.87 -2.87 8.82
C HIS A 69 6.36 -2.66 9.18
N GLY A 70 6.67 -1.57 9.89
CA GLY A 70 7.99 -1.31 10.47
C GLY A 70 9.15 -1.34 9.47
N PHE A 71 10.23 -2.05 9.82
CA PHE A 71 11.44 -2.19 8.98
C PHE A 71 11.39 -3.38 8.02
N ASN A 72 10.21 -3.98 7.82
CA ASN A 72 10.06 -5.17 6.99
C ASN A 72 10.52 -4.95 5.55
N TRP A 73 10.43 -3.73 5.02
CA TRP A 73 10.98 -3.39 3.72
C TRP A 73 12.47 -3.75 3.57
N LYS A 74 13.27 -3.57 4.63
CA LYS A 74 14.71 -3.88 4.65
C LYS A 74 15.00 -5.29 5.16
N ASN A 75 14.23 -5.75 6.14
CA ASN A 75 14.50 -7.01 6.84
C ASN A 75 13.92 -8.23 6.11
N GLN A 76 12.78 -8.08 5.43
CA GLN A 76 12.15 -9.17 4.71
C GLN A 76 12.98 -9.52 3.47
N ARG A 77 13.54 -10.73 3.46
CA ARG A 77 14.27 -11.30 2.33
C ARG A 77 13.37 -12.24 1.53
N PHE A 78 13.52 -12.20 0.22
CA PHE A 78 12.91 -13.15 -0.71
C PHE A 78 14.01 -13.94 -1.42
N PHE A 79 13.83 -15.25 -1.49
CA PHE A 79 14.79 -16.18 -2.06
C PHE A 79 14.35 -16.60 -3.46
N PHE A 80 15.30 -16.60 -4.38
CA PHE A 80 15.13 -17.10 -5.74
C PHE A 80 16.20 -18.16 -5.99
N ASP A 81 15.79 -19.31 -6.50
CA ASP A 81 16.67 -20.41 -6.85
C ASP A 81 16.51 -20.71 -8.35
N LYS A 82 17.62 -20.92 -9.05
CA LYS A 82 17.63 -21.30 -10.48
C LYS A 82 17.86 -22.80 -10.67
N GLU A 83 17.76 -23.59 -9.59
CA GLU A 83 17.96 -25.04 -9.58
C GLU A 83 19.37 -25.49 -10.00
N MET A 84 20.32 -24.56 -10.02
CA MET A 84 21.74 -24.81 -10.29
C MET A 84 22.58 -24.69 -9.01
N PRO A 85 23.70 -25.41 -8.88
CA PRO A 85 24.61 -25.27 -7.75
C PRO A 85 25.03 -23.81 -7.51
N LYS A 86 24.94 -23.34 -6.26
CA LYS A 86 25.29 -21.96 -5.83
C LYS A 86 24.50 -20.85 -6.55
N SER A 87 23.32 -21.13 -7.09
CA SER A 87 22.49 -20.15 -7.80
C SER A 87 21.40 -19.46 -6.95
N LYS A 88 21.39 -19.72 -5.63
CA LYS A 88 20.46 -19.09 -4.71
C LYS A 88 20.81 -17.62 -4.54
N VAL A 89 19.85 -16.74 -4.83
CA VAL A 89 19.98 -15.31 -4.67
C VAL A 89 18.90 -14.83 -3.70
N GLU A 90 19.27 -13.91 -2.83
CA GLU A 90 18.35 -13.23 -1.94
C GLU A 90 18.26 -11.75 -2.27
N TYR A 91 17.04 -11.22 -2.24
CA TYR A 91 16.79 -9.79 -2.39
C TYR A 91 15.92 -9.30 -1.23
N PRO A 92 16.24 -8.13 -0.64
CA PRO A 92 15.35 -7.48 0.30
C PRO A 92 14.10 -6.96 -0.42
N ALA A 93 12.99 -6.83 0.30
CA ALA A 93 11.70 -6.41 -0.27
C ALA A 93 11.81 -5.09 -1.04
N TRP A 94 12.46 -4.06 -0.49
CA TRP A 94 12.59 -2.75 -1.16
C TRP A 94 13.23 -2.86 -2.56
N GLN A 95 14.26 -3.69 -2.72
CA GLN A 95 14.95 -3.84 -4.00
C GLN A 95 14.05 -4.50 -5.07
N ILE A 96 13.18 -5.43 -4.65
CA ILE A 96 12.21 -6.05 -5.55
C ILE A 96 11.16 -5.03 -5.97
N GLN A 97 10.69 -4.22 -5.04
CA GLN A 97 9.69 -3.18 -5.30
C GLN A 97 10.19 -2.10 -6.26
N ASP A 98 11.46 -1.71 -6.13
CA ASP A 98 12.11 -0.74 -7.02
C ASP A 98 12.23 -1.27 -8.45
N PHE A 99 12.52 -2.58 -8.60
CA PHE A 99 12.64 -3.22 -9.91
C PHE A 99 11.27 -3.51 -10.56
N ASP A 100 10.35 -4.11 -9.81
CA ASP A 100 8.99 -4.39 -10.24
C ASP A 100 8.01 -4.09 -9.07
N PRO A 101 7.31 -2.96 -9.12
CA PRO A 101 6.45 -2.50 -8.03
C PRO A 101 5.24 -3.42 -7.77
N CYS A 102 4.87 -4.28 -8.71
CA CYS A 102 3.75 -5.21 -8.55
C CYS A 102 4.21 -6.58 -8.03
N ARG A 103 5.51 -6.90 -8.11
CA ARG A 103 6.02 -8.25 -7.87
C ARG A 103 5.74 -8.75 -6.46
N ILE A 104 5.90 -7.88 -5.46
CA ILE A 104 5.71 -8.25 -4.06
C ILE A 104 4.24 -8.57 -3.78
N MET A 105 3.33 -7.78 -4.35
CA MET A 105 1.90 -8.04 -4.22
C MET A 105 1.54 -9.37 -4.88
N HIS A 106 2.05 -9.64 -6.08
CA HIS A 106 1.87 -10.92 -6.76
C HIS A 106 2.39 -12.10 -5.91
N MET A 107 3.62 -12.01 -5.38
CA MET A 107 4.22 -13.06 -4.56
C MET A 107 3.43 -13.30 -3.27
N THR A 108 2.97 -12.24 -2.63
CA THR A 108 2.17 -12.33 -1.40
C THR A 108 0.82 -12.99 -1.65
N VAL A 109 0.11 -12.58 -2.71
CA VAL A 109 -1.16 -13.19 -3.10
C VAL A 109 -0.96 -14.66 -3.49
N TYR A 110 0.07 -14.97 -4.28
CA TYR A 110 0.38 -16.33 -4.69
C TYR A 110 0.68 -17.24 -3.50
N LYS A 111 1.41 -16.73 -2.50
CA LYS A 111 1.66 -17.43 -1.23
C LYS A 111 0.41 -17.59 -0.38
N GLY A 112 -0.54 -16.65 -0.47
CA GLY A 112 -1.83 -16.70 0.24
C GLY A 112 -2.84 -17.69 -0.34
N LEU A 113 -2.63 -18.18 -1.56
CA LEU A 113 -3.47 -19.21 -2.19
C LEU A 113 -3.07 -20.61 -1.71
N ASP A 114 -4.07 -21.50 -1.62
CA ASP A 114 -3.88 -22.89 -1.23
C ASP A 114 -2.99 -23.63 -2.25
N HIS A 115 -2.18 -24.58 -1.77
CA HIS A 115 -1.21 -25.31 -2.59
C HIS A 115 -1.91 -26.40 -3.42
N ASN A 116 -2.47 -26.03 -4.57
CA ASN A 116 -3.15 -26.95 -5.49
C ASN A 116 -2.87 -26.60 -6.96
N GLN A 117 -3.35 -27.43 -7.88
CA GLN A 117 -3.22 -27.17 -9.33
C GLN A 117 -4.07 -25.97 -9.79
N LEU A 118 -5.17 -25.67 -9.09
CA LEU A 118 -6.03 -24.53 -9.39
C LEU A 118 -5.32 -23.19 -9.16
N ARG A 119 -4.35 -23.14 -8.24
CA ARG A 119 -3.60 -21.92 -7.89
C ARG A 119 -3.08 -21.15 -9.11
N LYS A 120 -2.58 -21.85 -10.13
CA LYS A 120 -2.10 -21.23 -11.38
C LYS A 120 -3.23 -20.55 -12.15
N ARG A 121 -4.41 -21.15 -12.22
CA ARG A 121 -5.60 -20.57 -12.86
C ARG A 121 -6.21 -19.43 -12.05
N LEU A 122 -6.08 -19.47 -10.73
CA LEU A 122 -6.58 -18.41 -9.85
C LEU A 122 -5.71 -17.15 -9.96
N ILE A 123 -4.38 -17.31 -10.00
CA ILE A 123 -3.47 -16.15 -10.10
C ILE A 123 -3.57 -15.44 -11.45
N GLU A 124 -3.93 -16.13 -12.53
CA GLU A 124 -4.21 -15.52 -13.85
C GLU A 124 -5.37 -14.50 -13.82
N ARG A 125 -6.24 -14.56 -12.80
CA ARG A 125 -7.36 -13.63 -12.60
C ARG A 125 -7.00 -12.41 -11.76
N LEU A 126 -5.77 -12.38 -11.25
CA LEU A 126 -5.21 -11.22 -10.56
C LEU A 126 -4.64 -10.27 -11.61
N HIS A 127 -5.12 -9.03 -11.60
CA HIS A 127 -4.61 -7.97 -12.44
C HIS A 127 -3.96 -6.92 -11.54
N LEU A 128 -2.67 -6.69 -11.72
CA LEU A 128 -1.90 -5.74 -10.92
C LEU A 128 -1.46 -4.56 -11.79
N PHE A 129 -1.65 -3.36 -11.29
CA PHE A 129 -1.20 -2.13 -11.91
C PHE A 129 -0.36 -1.33 -10.90
N ALA A 130 0.80 -0.86 -11.36
CA ALA A 130 1.72 -0.08 -10.54
C ALA A 130 1.10 1.25 -10.11
N ASP A 131 0.41 1.88 -11.04
CA ASP A 131 -0.26 3.18 -10.92
C ASP A 131 -1.79 3.02 -11.06
N ASP A 132 -2.50 4.14 -11.20
CA ASP A 132 -3.97 4.20 -11.37
C ASP A 132 -4.42 4.00 -12.84
N GLN A 133 -3.48 3.84 -13.77
CA GLN A 133 -3.82 3.68 -15.19
C GLN A 133 -4.27 2.25 -15.50
N ILE A 134 -5.58 2.08 -15.69
CA ILE A 134 -6.20 0.79 -16.02
C ILE A 134 -6.55 0.73 -17.52
N PRO A 135 -6.24 -0.36 -18.24
CA PRO A 135 -6.68 -0.59 -19.61
C PRO A 135 -8.21 -0.52 -19.75
N THR A 136 -8.68 0.00 -20.89
CA THR A 136 -10.12 0.23 -21.14
C THR A 136 -10.96 -1.03 -21.04
N PHE A 137 -10.44 -2.18 -21.48
CA PHE A 137 -11.12 -3.48 -21.37
C PHE A 137 -11.39 -3.86 -19.90
N VAL A 138 -10.38 -3.74 -19.04
CA VAL A 138 -10.51 -4.08 -17.62
C VAL A 138 -11.46 -3.10 -16.94
N ARG A 139 -11.30 -1.80 -17.20
CA ARG A 139 -12.11 -0.74 -16.59
C ARG A 139 -13.61 -0.90 -16.84
N LYS A 140 -14.02 -1.37 -18.02
CA LYS A 140 -15.44 -1.59 -18.37
C LYS A 140 -16.10 -2.75 -17.60
N ASN A 141 -15.30 -3.73 -17.16
CA ASN A 141 -15.81 -4.94 -16.53
C ASN A 141 -15.90 -4.82 -15.00
N ILE A 142 -15.21 -3.86 -14.39
CA ILE A 142 -15.21 -3.63 -12.94
C ILE A 142 -16.64 -3.34 -12.49
N GLY A 143 -17.16 -4.18 -11.59
CA GLY A 143 -18.52 -4.05 -11.05
C GLY A 143 -18.53 -3.62 -9.59
N ASN A 144 -17.53 -4.01 -8.81
CA ASN A 144 -17.48 -3.78 -7.37
C ASN A 144 -16.14 -3.17 -6.96
N GLN A 145 -16.16 -2.34 -5.91
CA GLN A 145 -14.96 -1.87 -5.22
C GLN A 145 -14.87 -2.54 -3.85
N MET A 146 -13.73 -3.15 -3.56
CA MET A 146 -13.47 -3.80 -2.27
C MET A 146 -13.13 -2.76 -1.21
N GLU A 147 -13.55 -3.03 0.01
CA GLU A 147 -13.15 -2.24 1.18
C GLU A 147 -11.64 -2.36 1.41
N GLN A 148 -11.00 -1.23 1.75
CA GLN A 148 -9.62 -1.22 2.21
C GLN A 148 -9.48 -2.03 3.51
N VAL A 149 -8.33 -2.66 3.69
CA VAL A 149 -8.08 -3.53 4.86
C VAL A 149 -7.71 -2.71 6.08
N GLN A 150 -6.91 -1.67 5.88
CA GLN A 150 -6.50 -0.74 6.90
C GLN A 150 -6.94 0.68 6.55
N ARG A 151 -7.31 1.43 7.59
CA ARG A 151 -7.59 2.86 7.46
C ARG A 151 -6.25 3.58 7.32
N VAL A 152 -6.09 4.33 6.24
CA VAL A 152 -4.90 5.16 6.03
C VAL A 152 -5.00 6.37 6.98
N ALA A 153 -4.00 6.55 7.84
CA ALA A 153 -3.97 7.66 8.77
C ALA A 153 -3.68 8.97 8.04
N LYS A 154 -4.40 10.04 8.41
CA LYS A 154 -4.14 11.38 7.89
C LYS A 154 -2.80 11.89 8.41
N ARG A 155 -1.99 12.49 7.55
CA ARG A 155 -0.77 13.22 7.94
C ARG A 155 -1.15 14.53 8.65
N SER A 156 -0.27 15.06 9.49
CA SER A 156 -0.46 16.36 10.19
C SER A 156 -0.94 17.47 9.27
N ASP A 157 -0.42 17.48 8.04
CA ASP A 157 -0.62 18.53 7.04
C ASP A 157 -2.03 18.47 6.43
N GLU A 158 -2.68 17.31 6.45
CA GLU A 158 -3.99 17.03 5.85
C GLU A 158 -5.18 17.38 6.77
N TYR A 159 -4.93 17.66 8.05
CA TYR A 159 -5.98 18.07 8.98
C TYR A 159 -6.47 19.49 8.69
N THR A 160 -7.79 19.69 8.69
CA THR A 160 -8.38 21.04 8.50
C THR A 160 -8.13 21.92 9.72
N ALA A 161 -8.17 23.25 9.55
CA ALA A 161 -8.02 24.19 10.65
C ALA A 161 -9.08 24.00 11.75
N GLU A 162 -10.31 23.61 11.37
CA GLU A 162 -11.40 23.30 12.28
C GLU A 162 -11.11 22.03 13.10
N GLU A 163 -10.65 20.95 12.45
CA GLU A 163 -10.25 19.72 13.13
C GLU A 163 -9.13 20.02 14.14
N ARG A 164 -8.13 20.82 13.75
CA ARG A 164 -7.03 21.24 14.64
C ARG A 164 -7.51 22.10 15.80
N ALA A 165 -8.44 23.03 15.57
CA ALA A 165 -8.99 23.89 16.62
C ALA A 165 -9.87 23.12 17.62
N LYS A 166 -10.55 22.07 17.16
CA LYS A 166 -11.32 21.16 18.02
C LYS A 166 -10.44 20.39 19.00
N PHE A 167 -9.18 20.12 18.64
CA PHE A 167 -8.23 19.50 19.55
C PHE A 167 -7.75 20.52 20.61
N PRO A 168 -8.02 20.30 21.90
CA PRO A 168 -7.61 21.22 22.95
C PRO A 168 -6.08 21.24 23.06
N ARG A 169 -5.51 22.43 23.26
CA ARG A 169 -4.08 22.57 23.58
C ARG A 169 -3.82 21.97 24.96
N LEU A 170 -2.91 21.00 25.04
CA LEU A 170 -2.58 20.30 26.29
C LEU A 170 -1.65 21.11 27.19
N PHE A 171 -0.74 21.88 26.60
CA PHE A 171 0.22 22.71 27.33
C PHE A 171 0.18 24.15 26.83
N LYS A 172 0.49 25.08 27.74
CA LYS A 172 0.80 26.48 27.42
C LYS A 172 2.28 26.67 27.73
N PHE A 173 3.06 27.04 26.72
CA PHE A 173 4.46 27.38 26.95
C PHE A 173 4.55 28.69 27.75
N GLY A 174 5.55 28.79 28.63
CA GLY A 174 5.83 30.02 29.35
C GLY A 174 6.40 31.10 28.43
N GLU A 175 6.34 32.36 28.85
CA GLU A 175 6.78 33.51 28.04
C GLU A 175 8.26 33.43 27.64
N ASN A 176 9.09 32.76 28.45
CA ASN A 176 10.51 32.56 28.19
C ASN A 176 10.82 31.29 27.36
N HIS A 177 9.80 30.56 26.91
CA HIS A 177 10.01 29.40 26.05
C HIS A 177 10.32 29.89 24.63
N PHE A 178 11.57 29.71 24.22
CA PHE A 178 11.99 29.90 22.85
C PHE A 178 12.12 28.55 22.17
N VAL A 179 11.93 28.55 20.85
CA VAL A 179 12.13 27.36 20.04
C VAL A 179 13.55 27.42 19.48
N ASP A 180 14.33 26.35 19.65
CA ASP A 180 15.78 26.33 19.40
C ASP A 180 16.21 26.81 18.00
N TRP A 181 15.33 26.71 17.00
CA TRP A 181 15.58 27.15 15.63
C TRP A 181 15.16 28.60 15.32
N GLU A 182 14.45 29.28 16.21
CA GLU A 182 14.09 30.70 16.06
C GLU A 182 15.20 31.63 16.58
N ARG A 183 15.98 31.16 17.57
CA ARG A 183 17.19 31.81 18.07
C ARG A 183 18.25 30.72 18.26
N PRO A 184 19.20 30.55 17.33
CA PRO A 184 20.29 29.61 17.56
C PRO A 184 21.01 30.00 18.85
N VAL A 185 21.22 29.02 19.72
CA VAL A 185 21.95 29.23 20.98
C VAL A 185 23.34 29.75 20.63
N GLU A 186 23.70 30.92 21.16
CA GLU A 186 25.06 31.42 21.04
C GLU A 186 26.00 30.38 21.67
N ASP A 187 26.97 29.89 20.90
CA ASP A 187 27.94 28.89 21.37
C ASP A 187 28.67 29.43 22.62
N PRO A 188 28.44 28.86 23.81
CA PRO A 188 29.00 29.39 25.06
C PRO A 188 30.52 29.18 25.18
N GLY A 189 31.17 28.55 24.19
CA GLY A 189 32.54 28.06 24.28
C GLY A 189 33.58 28.63 23.31
N HIS A 190 33.22 29.43 22.29
CA HIS A 190 34.26 30.02 21.43
C HIS A 190 34.76 31.34 22.04
N ARG A 191 35.95 31.32 22.67
CA ARG A 191 36.71 32.55 22.88
C ARG A 191 36.77 33.25 21.53
N ARG A 192 36.25 34.48 21.45
CA ARG A 192 36.51 35.36 20.30
C ARG A 192 38.02 35.46 20.14
N THR A 193 38.61 34.66 19.25
CA THR A 193 39.95 34.93 18.76
C THR A 193 39.88 36.28 18.06
N ILE A 194 40.95 37.05 18.20
CA ILE A 194 41.04 38.51 17.99
C ILE A 194 40.93 38.89 16.49
N TYR A 195 40.49 37.97 15.65
CA TYR A 195 40.27 38.19 14.23
C TYR A 195 38.79 38.50 14.03
N ASN A 196 38.48 39.76 13.73
CA ASN A 196 37.21 40.16 13.12
C ASN A 196 37.01 39.36 11.83
N VAL A 197 36.36 38.20 11.92
CA VAL A 197 35.76 37.57 10.75
C VAL A 197 34.46 38.34 10.52
N PRO A 198 34.29 39.01 9.37
CA PRO A 198 33.07 39.74 9.08
C PRO A 198 31.89 38.77 9.14
N ASP A 199 30.77 39.25 9.71
CA ASP A 199 29.53 38.50 9.80
C ASP A 199 29.23 37.84 8.45
N VAL A 200 29.26 36.51 8.44
CA VAL A 200 28.84 35.75 7.28
C VAL A 200 27.37 36.11 7.09
N PRO A 201 26.96 36.66 5.92
CA PRO A 201 25.56 37.02 5.72
C PRO A 201 24.72 35.79 6.04
N SER A 202 23.78 35.94 6.97
CA SER A 202 22.81 34.90 7.27
C SER A 202 22.24 34.43 5.94
N PHE A 203 22.55 33.20 5.54
CA PHE A 203 22.02 32.63 4.31
C PHE A 203 20.51 32.55 4.51
N SER A 204 19.78 33.57 4.06
CA SER A 204 18.34 33.54 3.99
C SER A 204 18.02 32.44 2.98
N ARG A 205 17.73 31.23 3.49
CA ARG A 205 17.03 30.23 2.71
C ARG A 205 15.60 30.74 2.52
N SER A 206 15.45 31.63 1.55
CA SER A 206 14.33 31.52 0.63
C SER A 206 14.39 30.12 0.01
N ARG A 207 13.23 29.43 0.00
CA ARG A 207 12.92 28.01 -0.32
C ARG A 207 12.45 27.30 0.96
N TYR A 208 11.16 27.16 1.26
CA TYR A 208 10.03 26.83 0.37
C TYR A 208 8.74 27.49 0.89
N SER A 209 8.19 28.45 0.15
CA SER A 209 6.75 28.69 0.13
C SER A 209 6.14 27.62 -0.78
N HIS A 210 5.55 26.59 -0.19
CA HIS A 210 4.56 25.80 -0.92
C HIS A 210 3.27 26.61 -0.90
N ASP A 211 3.13 27.49 -1.90
CA ASP A 211 1.83 27.99 -2.31
C ASP A 211 0.99 26.78 -2.71
N SER A 212 -0.07 26.57 -1.95
CA SER A 212 -1.19 25.74 -2.36
C SER A 212 -2.10 26.62 -3.21
N SER A 213 -2.08 26.37 -4.52
CA SER A 213 -3.12 26.75 -5.47
C SER A 213 -3.88 25.50 -5.88
#